data_AF-A0A951T1U4-F1
#
_entry.id   AF-A0A951T1U4-F1
#
_cell.length_a   1.000
_cell.length_b   1.000
_cell.length_c   1.000
_cell.angle_alpha   90.00
_cell.angle_beta   90.00
_cell.angle_gamma   90.00
#
_symmetry.space_group_name_H-M   'P 1'
#
loop_
_entity.id
_entity.type
_entity.pdbx_description
1 polymer ?
#
loop_
_entity_poly.entity_id
_entity_poly.type
_entity_poly.pdbx_seq_one_letter_code
_entity_poly.pdbx_strand_id
1 'polypeptide(L)'
;MNDLNLTKTQSTPAVSGSWEAGVLRMDGDSYPENSYEFFGEVIAWIERFLGASDRPLRLELRLVYMNTSSVKAMMDIFDLLAEA
;
A
#
# COMPACT_ATOMS: atom_id res chain seq x y z
N MET A 1 -9.27 -1.96 15.38
CA MET A 1 -8.82 -1.53 14.04
C MET A 1 -8.10 -2.70 13.40
N ASN A 2 -8.24 -2.89 12.08
CA ASN A 2 -7.95 -4.16 11.43
C ASN A 2 -6.67 -4.09 10.60
N ASP A 3 -5.87 -5.15 10.70
CA ASP A 3 -4.73 -5.37 9.83
C ASP A 3 -5.17 -5.58 8.38
N LEU A 4 -4.30 -5.24 7.44
CA LEU A 4 -4.46 -5.49 6.02
C LEU A 4 -3.62 -6.70 5.63
N ASN A 5 -4.18 -7.66 4.89
CA ASN A 5 -3.44 -8.81 4.37
C ASN A 5 -3.91 -9.14 2.96
N LEU A 6 -3.11 -8.78 1.95
CA LEU A 6 -3.32 -9.11 0.55
C LEU A 6 -2.27 -10.13 0.13
N THR A 7 -2.73 -11.27 -0.38
CA THR A 7 -1.85 -12.36 -0.78
C THR A 7 -1.19 -12.03 -2.13
N LYS A 8 0.11 -12.31 -2.24
CA LYS A 8 0.85 -12.20 -3.49
C LYS A 8 0.20 -13.03 -4.59
N THR A 9 0.10 -12.46 -5.79
CA THR A 9 -0.25 -13.22 -7.00
C THR A 9 0.89 -13.16 -8.01
N GLN A 10 0.65 -13.63 -9.23
CA GLN A 10 1.62 -13.46 -10.32
C GLN A 10 1.84 -11.97 -10.63
N SER A 11 0.78 -11.15 -10.62
CA SER A 11 0.80 -9.76 -11.08
C SER A 11 0.59 -8.72 -9.97
N THR A 12 0.33 -9.14 -8.73
CA THR A 12 0.17 -8.25 -7.57
C THR A 12 1.16 -8.60 -6.45
N PRO A 13 1.72 -7.58 -5.76
CA PRO A 13 2.60 -7.83 -4.63
C PRO A 13 1.81 -8.35 -3.43
N ALA A 14 2.49 -9.02 -2.50
CA ALA A 14 1.94 -9.18 -1.16
C ALA A 14 1.84 -7.81 -0.50
N VAL A 15 0.74 -7.56 0.24
CA VAL A 15 0.61 -6.37 1.10
C VAL A 15 0.25 -6.81 2.51
N SER A 16 0.99 -6.33 3.50
CA SER A 16 0.65 -6.55 4.92
C SER A 16 0.72 -5.24 5.68
N GLY A 17 -0.38 -4.87 6.32
CA GLY A 17 -0.50 -3.68 7.16
C GLY A 17 -0.76 -4.08 8.60
N SER A 18 0.20 -3.84 9.50
CA SER A 18 0.02 -4.00 10.94
C SER A 18 -0.44 -2.69 11.54
N TRP A 19 -1.69 -2.66 12.00
CA TRP A 19 -2.29 -1.47 12.57
C TRP A 19 -1.65 -1.08 13.90
N GLU A 20 -1.34 -2.07 14.73
CA GLU A 20 -0.72 -1.83 16.02
C GLU A 20 0.72 -1.33 15.86
N ALA A 21 1.50 -1.95 14.97
CA ALA A 21 2.89 -1.55 14.75
C ALA A 21 3.04 -0.26 13.91
N GLY A 22 1.99 0.17 13.20
CA GLY A 22 2.09 1.28 12.25
C GLY A 22 3.02 0.97 11.09
N VAL A 23 2.93 -0.24 10.53
CA VAL A 23 3.81 -0.70 9.43
C VAL A 23 2.98 -1.22 8.28
N LEU A 24 3.29 -0.75 7.07
CA LEU A 24 2.75 -1.27 5.81
C LEU A 24 3.89 -1.81 4.96
N ARG A 25 3.82 -3.09 4.58
CA ARG A 25 4.84 -3.76 3.76
C ARG A 25 4.28 -4.17 2.42
N MET A 26 5.06 -4.00 1.35
CA MET A 26 4.73 -4.49 0.01
C MET A 26 5.91 -5.27 -0.57
N ASP A 27 5.67 -6.48 -1.09
CA ASP A 27 6.72 -7.36 -1.61
C ASP A 27 6.31 -8.05 -2.93
N GLY A 28 7.16 -7.95 -3.95
CA GLY A 28 7.00 -8.63 -5.23
C GLY A 28 6.81 -7.72 -6.42
N ASP A 29 6.11 -8.21 -7.44
CA ASP A 29 5.87 -7.52 -8.70
C ASP A 29 4.48 -6.89 -8.74
N SER A 30 4.35 -5.74 -9.41
CA SER A 30 3.08 -5.01 -9.52
C SER A 30 2.80 -4.64 -10.98
N TYR A 31 2.04 -5.50 -11.64
CA TYR A 31 1.54 -5.31 -12.99
C TYR A 31 0.11 -5.85 -13.19
N PRO A 32 -0.85 -5.55 -12.29
CA PRO A 32 -2.22 -6.02 -12.43
C PRO A 32 -2.90 -5.38 -13.64
N GLU A 33 -3.91 -6.06 -14.18
CA GLU A 33 -4.81 -5.51 -15.20
C GLU A 33 -5.60 -4.31 -14.65
N ASN A 34 -5.97 -4.35 -13.37
CA ASN A 34 -6.67 -3.28 -12.67
C ASN A 34 -5.90 -2.77 -11.45
N SER A 35 -4.91 -1.90 -11.66
CA SER A 35 -4.13 -1.29 -10.56
C SER A 35 -4.99 -0.45 -9.60
N TYR A 36 -6.05 0.20 -10.09
CA TYR A 36 -6.90 1.06 -9.27
C TYR A 36 -7.65 0.28 -8.19
N GLU A 37 -8.21 -0.88 -8.56
CA GLU A 37 -8.91 -1.74 -7.61
C GLU A 37 -7.96 -2.29 -6.55
N PHE A 38 -6.78 -2.77 -6.96
CA PHE A 38 -5.79 -3.31 -6.04
C PHE A 38 -5.26 -2.26 -5.06
N PHE A 39 -4.80 -1.10 -5.56
CA PHE A 39 -4.24 -0.05 -4.71
C PHE A 39 -5.32 0.75 -3.96
N GLY A 40 -6.58 0.73 -4.39
CA GLY A 40 -7.68 1.38 -3.69
C GLY A 40 -7.86 0.85 -2.26
N GLU A 41 -7.73 -0.46 -2.06
CA GLU A 41 -7.80 -1.05 -0.72
C GLU A 41 -6.62 -0.61 0.17
N VAL A 42 -5.43 -0.50 -0.44
CA VAL A 42 -4.20 -0.06 0.23
C VAL A 42 -4.30 1.41 0.65
N ILE A 43 -4.69 2.29 -0.28
CA ILE A 43 -4.86 3.73 -0.04
C ILE A 43 -5.90 3.95 1.07
N ALA A 44 -7.05 3.28 0.98
CA ALA A 44 -8.09 3.39 2.00
C ALA A 44 -7.62 2.93 3.39
N TRP A 45 -6.69 1.97 3.46
CA TRP A 45 -6.10 1.57 4.75
C TRP A 45 -5.15 2.65 5.30
N ILE A 46 -4.33 3.25 4.44
CA ILE A 46 -3.41 4.34 4.81
C ILE A 46 -4.19 5.55 5.31
N GLU A 47 -5.21 6.00 4.56
CA GLU A 47 -6.07 7.14 4.95
C GLU A 47 -6.70 6.91 6.32
N ARG A 48 -7.24 5.71 6.56
CA ARG A 48 -7.80 5.37 7.88
C ARG A 48 -6.75 5.42 8.98
N PHE A 49 -5.55 4.91 8.72
CA PHE A 49 -4.47 4.91 9.72
C PHE A 49 -4.07 6.34 10.10
N LEU A 50 -3.81 7.19 9.10
CA LEU A 50 -3.40 8.58 9.28
C LEU A 50 -4.51 9.42 9.93
N GLY A 51 -5.78 9.21 9.55
CA GLY A 51 -6.90 9.97 10.10
C GLY A 51 -7.30 9.56 11.53
N ALA A 52 -6.89 8.39 12.00
CA ALA A 52 -7.30 7.87 13.31
C ALA A 52 -6.16 7.82 14.35
N SER A 53 -4.93 8.18 13.97
CA SER A 53 -3.76 8.02 14.83
C SER A 53 -2.63 8.97 14.46
N ASP A 54 -2.07 9.68 15.45
CA ASP A 54 -0.85 10.49 15.29
C ASP A 54 0.45 9.67 15.37
N ARG A 55 0.36 8.35 15.13
CA ARG A 55 1.51 7.45 15.24
C ARG A 55 2.24 7.42 13.90
N PRO A 56 3.57 7.29 13.89
CA PRO A 56 4.31 7.20 12.64
C PRO A 56 3.87 5.96 11.85
N LEU A 57 3.59 6.15 10.58
CA LEU A 57 3.40 5.06 9.62
C LEU A 57 4.73 4.77 8.91
N ARG A 58 5.21 3.54 9.01
CA ARG A 58 6.40 3.07 8.29
C ARG A 58 5.97 2.28 7.05
N LEU A 59 6.38 2.75 5.89
CA LEU A 59 6.24 2.04 4.63
C LEU A 59 7.52 1.24 4.32
N GLU A 60 7.40 -0.06 4.09
CA GLU A 60 8.50 -0.95 3.70
C GLU A 60 8.24 -1.53 2.31
N LEU A 61 9.04 -1.14 1.33
CA LEU A 61 8.87 -1.54 -0.07
C LEU A 61 9.98 -2.50 -0.52
N ARG A 62 9.57 -3.67 -1.01
CA ARG A 62 10.39 -4.69 -1.67
C ARG A 62 9.78 -5.01 -3.03
N LEU A 63 9.56 -3.96 -3.82
CA LEU A 63 8.97 -4.08 -5.15
C LEU A 63 10.07 -4.32 -6.19
N VAL A 64 9.86 -5.31 -7.05
CA VAL A 64 10.86 -5.75 -8.05
C VAL A 64 10.58 -5.12 -9.41
N TYR A 65 9.32 -5.19 -9.85
CA TYR A 65 8.85 -4.61 -11.10
C TYR A 65 7.53 -3.87 -10.88
N MET A 66 7.36 -2.74 -11.57
CA MET A 66 6.10 -2.01 -11.60
C MET A 66 5.77 -1.60 -13.04
N ASN A 67 4.54 -1.86 -13.48
CA ASN A 67 4.03 -1.27 -14.72
C ASN A 67 3.62 0.20 -14.52
N THR A 68 3.34 0.92 -15.61
CA THR A 68 3.01 2.35 -15.57
C THR A 68 1.81 2.68 -14.69
N SER A 69 0.76 1.85 -14.69
CA SER A 69 -0.42 2.10 -13.85
C SER A 69 -0.12 1.92 -12.36
N SER A 70 0.71 0.95 -11.99
CA SER A 70 1.12 0.73 -10.61
C SER A 70 2.06 1.80 -10.10
N VAL A 71 2.95 2.33 -10.96
CA VAL A 71 3.77 3.50 -10.61
C VAL A 71 2.90 4.72 -10.28
N LYS A 72 1.84 4.99 -11.05
CA LYS A 72 0.91 6.10 -10.77
C LYS A 72 0.24 5.94 -9.41
N ALA A 73 -0.31 4.75 -9.12
CA ALA A 73 -0.94 4.48 -7.83
C ALA A 73 0.05 4.60 -6.65
N MET A 74 1.31 4.21 -6.85
CA MET A 74 2.37 4.42 -5.83
C MET A 74 2.70 5.89 -5.61
N MET A 75 2.65 6.73 -6.65
CA MET A 75 2.80 8.18 -6.49
C MET A 75 1.63 8.76 -5.67
N ASP A 76 0.40 8.34 -5.94
CA ASP A 76 -0.78 8.76 -5.16
C ASP A 76 -0.62 8.39 -3.66
N ILE A 77 -0.04 7.23 -3.35
CA ILE A 77 0.31 6.82 -1.98
C ILE A 77 1.36 7.74 -1.37
N PHE A 78 2.40 8.11 -2.12
CA PHE A 78 3.44 9.01 -1.61
C PHE A 78 2.94 10.42 -1.38
N ASP A 79 2.07 10.93 -2.25
CA ASP A 79 1.43 12.24 -2.09
C ASP A 79 0.57 12.25 -0.81
N LEU A 80 -0.23 11.20 -0.59
CA LEU A 80 -1.01 11.04 0.65
C LEU A 80 -0.13 11.04 1.91
N LEU A 81 1.02 10.37 1.86
CA LEU A 81 1.97 10.32 2.97
C LEU A 81 2.72 11.65 3.19
N ALA A 82 2.83 12.49 2.16
CA ALA A 82 3.50 13.78 2.24
C ALA A 82 2.60 14.90 2.78
N GLU A 83 1.28 14.77 2.62
CA GLU A 83 0.29 15.71 3.14
C GLU A 83 -0.04 15.51 4.63
N ALA A 84 0.22 14.33 5.18
CA ALA A 84 -0.06 13.96 6.57
C ALA A 84 1.06 14.36 7.54
#